data_AF-A0A1N5VM69-F1
#
_entry.id   AF-A0A1N5VM69-F1
#
_cell.length_a   1.000
_cell.length_b   1.000
_cell.length_c   1.000
_cell.angle_alpha   90.00
_cell.angle_beta   90.00
_cell.angle_gamma   90.00
#
_symmetry.space_group_name_H-M   'P 1'
#
loop_
_entity.id
_entity.type
_entity.pdbx_description
1 polymer ?
#
loop_
_entity_poly.entity_id
_entity_poly.type
_entity_poly.pdbx_seq_one_letter_code
_entity_poly.pdbx_strand_id
1 'polypeptide(L)'
;MEVIRILIGMDVHKRSVYITEMEDNGNVNEQYEIKNDESSWIDFRERYLSKDPEISLEVSTSGKYVAGKLRDMGFSIHLADPSRISLFFSSHLITVKLSYL
;
A
#
# COMPACT_ATOMS: atom_id res chain seq x y z
N MET A 1 24.38 -8.17 6.77
CA MET A 1 23.67 -7.59 5.61
C MET A 1 22.44 -6.92 6.17
N GLU A 2 22.31 -5.61 5.95
CA GLU A 2 21.06 -4.92 6.26
C GLU A 2 19.96 -5.53 5.39
N VAL A 3 18.88 -5.97 6.04
CA VAL A 3 17.70 -6.44 5.32
C VAL A 3 16.98 -5.18 4.85
N ILE A 4 17.13 -4.83 3.57
CA ILE A 4 16.37 -3.73 2.98
C ILE A 4 14.90 -4.15 2.98
N ARG A 5 14.12 -3.59 3.90
CA ARG A 5 12.68 -3.86 3.99
C ARG A 5 11.96 -3.00 2.95
N ILE A 6 11.11 -3.64 2.15
CA ILE A 6 10.26 -2.95 1.18
C ILE A 6 8.95 -2.62 1.88
N LEU A 7 8.63 -1.33 1.96
CA LEU A 7 7.36 -0.84 2.45
C LEU A 7 6.50 -0.44 1.26
N ILE A 8 5.23 -0.86 1.25
CA ILE A 8 4.30 -0.55 0.17
C ILE A 8 3.07 0.15 0.73
N GLY A 9 2.81 1.37 0.27
CA GLY A 9 1.55 2.07 0.47
C GLY A 9 0.65 1.92 -0.75
N MET A 10 -0.64 1.63 -0.55
CA MET A 10 -1.61 1.53 -1.63
C MET A 10 -2.84 2.42 -1.39
N ASP A 11 -3.21 3.19 -2.41
CA ASP A 11 -4.51 3.84 -2.52
C ASP A 11 -5.36 3.10 -3.56
N VAL A 12 -6.46 2.51 -3.09
CA VAL A 12 -7.23 1.52 -3.85
C VAL A 12 -8.55 2.13 -4.33
N HIS A 13 -8.67 2.25 -5.65
CA HIS A 13 -9.89 2.64 -6.34
C HIS A 13 -10.57 1.43 -7.00
N LYS A 14 -11.78 1.65 -7.50
CA LYS A 14 -12.59 0.58 -8.12
C LYS A 14 -11.92 -0.06 -9.34
N ARG A 15 -11.15 0.71 -10.12
CA ARG A 15 -10.55 0.27 -11.40
C ARG A 15 -9.04 0.40 -11.46
N SER A 16 -8.45 1.07 -10.48
CA SER A 16 -7.02 1.35 -10.42
C SER A 16 -6.53 1.26 -8.99
N VAL A 17 -5.23 1.05 -8.85
CA VAL A 17 -4.53 1.07 -7.57
C VAL A 17 -3.25 1.87 -7.74
N TYR A 18 -3.09 2.90 -6.93
CA TYR A 18 -1.85 3.67 -6.85
C TYR A 18 -0.95 3.02 -5.81
N ILE A 19 0.29 2.73 -6.21
CA ILE A 19 1.26 2.01 -5.41
C ILE A 19 2.47 2.91 -5.18
N THR A 20 2.91 3.01 -3.93
CA THR A 20 4.15 3.70 -3.54
C THR A 20 5.06 2.70 -2.84
N GLU A 21 6.22 2.45 -3.43
CA GLU A 21 7.31 1.68 -2.81
C GLU A 21 8.24 2.63 -2.04
N MET A 22 8.55 2.26 -0.81
CA MET A 22 9.46 2.99 0.07
C MET A 22 10.49 2.06 0.66
N GLU A 23 11.66 2.61 0.93
CA GLU A 23 12.65 2.02 1.81
C GLU A 23 12.27 2.25 3.29
N ASP A 24 12.93 1.54 4.20
CA ASP A 24 12.74 1.69 5.64
C ASP A 24 13.13 3.08 6.18
N ASN A 25 14.01 3.80 5.47
CA ASN A 25 14.41 5.17 5.78
C ASN A 25 13.36 6.23 5.34
N GLY A 26 12.25 5.80 4.72
CA GLY A 26 11.18 6.67 4.23
C GLY A 26 11.42 7.30 2.86
N ASN A 27 12.52 6.96 2.18
CA ASN A 27 12.74 7.36 0.79
C ASN A 27 11.79 6.60 -0.13
N VAL A 28 11.17 7.34 -1.03
CA VAL A 28 10.32 6.77 -2.09
C VAL A 28 11.22 6.24 -3.21
N ASN A 29 11.07 4.97 -3.54
CA ASN A 29 11.79 4.32 -4.63
C ASN A 29 11.04 4.46 -5.95
N GLU A 30 9.79 3.99 -5.97
CA GLU A 30 8.95 3.99 -7.16
C GLU A 30 7.50 4.32 -6.80
N GLN A 31 6.83 5.04 -7.69
CA GLN A 31 5.39 5.24 -7.65
C GLN A 31 4.80 4.91 -9.01
N TYR A 32 3.75 4.08 -9.00
CA TYR A 32 3.11 3.65 -10.24
C TYR A 32 1.65 3.26 -10.02
N GLU A 33 0.91 3.14 -11.11
CA GLU A 33 -0.49 2.76 -11.11
C GLU A 33 -0.64 1.40 -11.80
N ILE A 34 -1.45 0.52 -11.21
CA ILE A 34 -1.90 -0.72 -11.85
C ILE A 34 -3.42 -0.71 -12.02
N LYS A 35 -3.92 -1.54 -12.93
CA LYS A 35 -5.36 -1.81 -13.00
C LYS A 35 -5.78 -2.70 -11.84
N ASN A 36 -7.04 -2.56 -11.42
CA ASN A 36 -7.64 -3.46 -10.44
C ASN A 36 -8.28 -4.67 -11.16
N ASP A 37 -7.45 -5.44 -11.87
CA ASP A 37 -7.83 -6.67 -12.58
C ASP A 37 -6.90 -7.83 -12.23
N GLU A 38 -7.33 -9.06 -12.52
CA GLU A 38 -6.64 -10.27 -12.06
C GLU A 38 -5.21 -10.39 -12.61
N SER A 39 -5.00 -10.06 -13.89
CA SER A 39 -3.67 -10.04 -14.52
C SER A 39 -2.70 -9.12 -13.78
N SER A 40 -3.14 -7.89 -13.46
CA SER A 40 -2.29 -6.93 -12.77
C SER A 40 -1.91 -7.39 -11.36
N TRP A 41 -2.80 -8.13 -10.68
CA TRP A 41 -2.52 -8.70 -9.37
C TRP A 41 -1.58 -9.91 -9.43
N ILE A 42 -1.65 -10.72 -10.50
CA ILE A 42 -0.69 -11.80 -10.74
C ILE A 42 0.71 -11.21 -10.93
N ASP A 43 0.85 -10.20 -11.78
CA ASP A 43 2.13 -9.51 -12.00
C ASP A 43 2.66 -8.89 -10.71
N PHE A 44 1.79 -8.25 -9.91
CA PHE A 44 2.14 -7.72 -8.59
C PHE A 44 2.64 -8.84 -7.66
N ARG A 45 1.93 -9.98 -7.61
CA ARG A 45 2.32 -11.12 -6.78
C ARG A 45 3.68 -11.67 -7.17
N GLU A 46 3.94 -11.87 -8.46
CA GLU A 46 5.22 -12.35 -8.97
C GLU A 46 6.37 -11.39 -8.63
N ARG A 47 6.12 -10.08 -8.69
CA ARG A 47 7.11 -9.05 -8.37
C ARG A 47 7.50 -9.01 -6.90
N TYR A 48 6.57 -9.28 -5.98
CA TYR A 48 6.77 -9.00 -4.56
C TYR A 48 6.69 -10.17 -3.59
N LEU A 49 5.99 -11.26 -3.91
CA LEU A 49 5.70 -12.30 -2.92
C LEU A 49 6.98 -12.89 -2.30
N SER A 50 8.04 -13.09 -3.10
CA SER A 50 9.33 -13.60 -2.62
C SER A 50 10.17 -12.58 -1.85
N LYS A 51 9.79 -11.30 -1.88
CA LYS A 51 10.48 -10.20 -1.22
C LYS A 51 9.89 -9.87 0.16
N ASP A 52 8.75 -10.47 0.50
CA ASP A 52 8.06 -10.31 1.79
C ASP A 52 7.88 -8.83 2.22
N PRO A 53 7.23 -7.99 1.39
CA PRO A 53 7.06 -6.58 1.72
C PRO A 53 6.04 -6.37 2.85
N GLU A 54 6.18 -5.26 3.57
CA GLU A 54 5.14 -4.76 4.47
C GLU A 54 4.16 -3.87 3.68
N ILE A 55 2.92 -4.33 3.51
CA ILE A 55 1.92 -3.62 2.70
C ILE A 55 0.89 -2.95 3.62
N SER A 56 0.63 -1.68 3.36
CA SER A 56 -0.40 -0.87 4.01
C SER A 56 -1.39 -0.30 3.00
N LEU A 57 -2.67 -0.29 3.36
CA LEU A 57 -3.70 0.36 2.56
C LEU A 57 -4.82 0.96 3.42
N GLU A 58 -5.48 1.98 2.88
CA GLU A 58 -6.60 2.66 3.52
C GLU A 58 -7.83 1.76 3.66
N VAL A 59 -8.51 1.84 4.80
CA VAL A 59 -9.79 1.16 5.03
C VAL A 59 -10.90 1.88 4.25
N SER A 60 -11.13 1.41 3.02
CA SER A 60 -12.30 1.74 2.19
C SER A 60 -13.04 0.47 1.78
N THR A 61 -14.19 0.59 1.10
CA THR A 61 -14.88 -0.59 0.54
C THR A 61 -13.99 -1.34 -0.45
N SER A 62 -13.32 -0.60 -1.34
CA SER A 62 -12.38 -1.17 -2.31
C SER A 62 -11.09 -1.67 -1.63
N GLY A 63 -10.59 -0.95 -0.63
CA GLY A 63 -9.44 -1.37 0.17
C GLY A 63 -9.69 -2.70 0.88
N LYS A 64 -10.85 -2.88 1.53
CA LYS A 64 -11.21 -4.16 2.18
C LYS A 64 -11.25 -5.34 1.19
N TYR A 65 -11.76 -5.11 -0.02
CA TYR A 65 -11.77 -6.13 -1.07
C TYR A 65 -10.35 -6.53 -1.49
N VAL A 66 -9.49 -5.54 -1.76
CA VAL A 66 -8.09 -5.79 -2.13
C VAL A 66 -7.29 -6.41 -0.99
N ALA A 67 -7.53 -6.02 0.26
CA ALA A 67 -6.88 -6.63 1.43
C ALA A 67 -7.20 -8.13 1.54
N GLY A 68 -8.44 -8.54 1.27
CA GLY A 68 -8.82 -9.95 1.20
C GLY A 68 -8.03 -10.67 0.10
N LYS A 69 -8.07 -10.13 -1.12
CA LYS A 69 -7.34 -10.68 -2.28
C LYS A 69 -5.83 -10.85 -1.99
N LEU A 70 -5.18 -9.83 -1.43
CA LEU A 70 -3.75 -9.88 -1.12
C LEU A 70 -3.42 -10.92 -0.04
N ARG A 71 -4.28 -11.06 0.98
CA ARG A 71 -4.13 -12.12 1.99
C ARG A 71 -4.27 -13.51 1.37
N ASP A 72 -5.24 -13.70 0.47
CA ASP A 72 -5.41 -14.96 -0.26
C ASP A 72 -4.18 -15.30 -1.14
N MET A 73 -3.45 -14.27 -1.60
CA MET A 73 -2.21 -14.41 -2.35
C MET A 73 -0.97 -14.68 -1.47
N GLY A 74 -1.11 -14.61 -0.15
CA GLY A 74 -0.06 -14.90 0.83
C GLY A 74 0.63 -13.67 1.44
N PHE A 75 0.14 -12.45 1.19
CA PHE A 75 0.74 -11.24 1.75
C PHE A 75 0.29 -10.94 3.19
N SER A 76 1.19 -10.35 3.98
CA SER A 76 0.85 -9.70 5.25
C SER A 76 0.38 -8.27 5.01
N ILE A 77 -0.81 -7.92 5.49
CA ILE A 77 -1.49 -6.67 5.17
C ILE A 77 -1.90 -5.89 6.42
N HIS A 78 -1.44 -4.63 6.49
CA HIS A 78 -1.83 -3.63 7.48
C HIS A 78 -2.94 -2.74 6.92
N LEU A 79 -4.05 -2.62 7.66
CA LEU A 79 -5.17 -1.75 7.29
C LEU A 79 -5.12 -0.46 8.08
N ALA A 80 -4.98 0.67 7.39
CA ALA A 80 -4.99 2.00 7.97
C ALA A 80 -6.42 2.55 8.01
N ASP A 81 -7.00 2.69 9.21
CA ASP A 81 -8.33 3.26 9.40
C ASP A 81 -8.26 4.79 9.44
N PRO A 82 -8.83 5.52 8.44
CA PRO A 82 -8.81 6.98 8.40
C PRO A 82 -9.35 7.65 9.66
N SER A 83 -10.35 7.02 10.30
CA SER A 83 -10.95 7.52 11.54
C SER A 83 -10.00 7.45 12.73
N ARG A 84 -8.98 6.59 12.65
CA ARG A 84 -7.90 6.44 13.64
C ARG A 84 -6.62 7.16 13.23
N ILE A 85 -6.47 7.53 11.95
CA ILE A 85 -5.31 8.28 11.45
C ILE A 85 -5.27 9.70 12.04
N SER A 86 -6.41 10.32 12.35
CA SER A 86 -6.47 11.61 13.06
C SER A 86 -5.76 11.60 14.42
N LEU A 87 -5.69 10.45 15.10
CA LEU A 87 -4.94 10.27 16.35
C LEU A 87 -3.42 10.25 16.13
N PHE A 88 -2.94 9.74 14.99
CA PHE A 88 -1.51 9.75 14.66
C PHE A 88 -1.04 11.13 14.15
N PHE A 89 -1.87 11.84 13.37
CA PHE A 89 -1.55 13.19 12.90
C PHE A 89 -1.47 14.23 14.02
N SER A 90 -2.11 13.97 15.16
CA SER A 90 -2.03 14.82 16.34
C SER A 90 -0.66 14.78 17.02
N SER A 91 0.21 13.82 16.68
CA SER A 91 1.46 13.57 17.41
C SER A 91 2.73 13.51 16.55
N HIS A 92 2.76 14.08 15.33
CA HIS A 92 3.90 14.65 14.59
C HIS A 92 3.62 14.61 13.06
N LEU A 93 3.64 15.78 12.44
CA LEU A 93 3.30 16.06 11.04
C LEU A 93 4.21 15.34 10.02
N ILE A 94 3.63 14.50 9.16
CA ILE A 94 4.11 14.30 7.78
C ILE A 94 2.93 14.60 6.85
N THR A 95 2.85 15.85 6.42
CA THR A 95 1.91 16.34 5.41
C THR A 95 2.54 16.12 4.03
N VAL A 96 2.24 15.00 3.36
CA VAL A 96 2.34 14.95 1.90
C VAL A 96 0.96 15.23 1.33
N LYS A 97 0.73 16.53 1.17
CA LYS A 97 -0.21 17.23 0.28
C LYS A 97 -1.10 16.34 -0.61
N LEU A 98 -2.16 15.78 -0.06
CA LEU A 98 -3.39 15.48 -0.81
C LEU A 98 -4.17 16.79 -0.95
N SER A 99 -3.84 17.56 -1.97
CA SER A 99 -4.66 18.69 -2.40
C SER A 99 -5.26 18.33 -3.75
N TYR A 100 -6.53 17.92 -3.72
CA TYR A 100 -7.42 17.91 -4.85
C TYR A 100 -7.43 19.29 -5.53
N LEU A 101 -6.94 19.36 -6.77
CA LEU A 101 -7.42 20.20 -7.85
C LEU A 101 -7.25 19.43 -9.17
#